data_AF-X1MPX6-F1
#
_entry.id   AF-X1MPX6-F1
#
_cell.length_a   1.000
_cell.length_b   1.000
_cell.length_c   1.000
_cell.angle_alpha   90.00
_cell.angle_beta   90.00
_cell.angle_gamma   90.00
#
_symmetry.space_group_name_H-M   'P 1'
#
loop_
_entity.id
_entity.type
_entity.pdbx_description
1 polymer ?
#
loop_
_entity_poly.entity_id
_entity_poly.type
_entity_poly.pdbx_seq_one_letter_code
_entity_poly.pdbx_strand_id
1 'polypeptide(L)'
;MDTGLPQTFPFRNVFAQFLGEYASRSTYWYVPKYRVVNDENIQVFRRILRTIFDDFLDCVFDLEAQDRLRRRLVEQGLLEPYRKRAARRDRTALPRIIKKLLEMLGLLWTRPDQAIVITDAGLDVIIAEDPREVIEQQIAKIQYPNPTIKGSYASDFTGLLPHLFLLQLLQHSGYYLTVQEYELFVNLARDQADLERIGRYVAYWRDLSAEEQMLVVELAGEIPMRGDESRTRYGRINRNSSYQRGLYAYPHYL
;
A
#
# COMPACT_ATOMS: atom_id res chain seq x y z
N MET A 1 20.95 -16.18 -14.82
CA MET A 1 19.59 -15.89 -15.30
C MET A 1 19.77 -15.09 -16.57
N ASP A 2 19.23 -15.55 -17.69
CA ASP A 2 19.19 -14.72 -18.89
C ASP A 2 18.18 -13.59 -18.63
N THR A 3 18.63 -12.35 -18.68
CA THR A 3 17.81 -11.18 -18.33
C THR A 3 17.14 -10.57 -19.55
N GLY A 4 17.42 -11.06 -20.76
CA GLY A 4 16.96 -10.45 -22.01
C GLY A 4 17.65 -9.13 -22.36
N LEU A 5 18.60 -8.65 -21.54
CA LEU A 5 19.34 -7.43 -21.79
C LEU A 5 20.50 -7.67 -22.78
N PRO A 6 20.62 -6.85 -23.85
CA PRO A 6 21.76 -6.87 -24.77
C PRO A 6 23.10 -6.74 -24.04
N GLN A 7 24.16 -7.32 -24.58
CA GLN A 7 25.50 -7.21 -23.98
C GLN A 7 26.02 -5.76 -23.93
N THR A 8 25.54 -4.92 -24.85
CA THR A 8 25.89 -3.50 -24.96
C THR A 8 25.02 -2.58 -24.10
N PHE A 9 24.05 -3.13 -23.35
CA PHE A 9 23.13 -2.32 -22.55
C PHE A 9 23.87 -1.52 -21.46
N PRO A 10 23.63 -0.21 -21.27
CA PRO A 10 24.30 0.57 -20.24
C PRO A 10 24.02 0.03 -18.84
N PHE A 11 25.06 -0.01 -18.01
CA PHE A 11 24.97 -0.52 -16.63
C PHE A 11 24.34 -1.93 -16.56
N ARG A 12 24.54 -2.77 -17.59
CA ARG A 12 23.92 -4.10 -17.72
C ARG A 12 23.94 -4.92 -16.44
N ASN A 13 25.05 -4.94 -15.71
CA ASN A 13 25.18 -5.70 -14.46
C ASN A 13 24.21 -5.21 -13.38
N VAL A 14 23.98 -3.90 -13.29
CA VAL A 14 23.03 -3.29 -12.36
C VAL A 14 21.60 -3.68 -12.71
N PHE A 15 21.21 -3.55 -13.98
CA PHE A 15 19.84 -3.89 -14.40
C PHE A 15 19.59 -5.40 -14.44
N ALA A 16 20.60 -6.21 -14.70
CA ALA A 16 20.54 -7.66 -14.55
C ALA A 16 20.32 -8.05 -13.08
N GLN A 17 21.03 -7.40 -12.14
CA GLN A 17 20.79 -7.57 -10.70
C GLN A 17 19.36 -7.17 -10.33
N PHE A 18 18.92 -5.99 -10.76
CA PHE A 18 17.55 -5.52 -10.55
C PHE A 18 16.50 -6.51 -11.05
N LEU A 19 16.58 -6.96 -12.31
CA LEU A 19 15.61 -7.89 -12.89
C LEU A 19 15.60 -9.25 -12.17
N GLY A 20 16.79 -9.75 -11.79
CA GLY A 20 16.92 -10.97 -10.99
C GLY A 20 16.27 -10.83 -9.61
N GLU A 21 16.49 -9.70 -8.94
CA GLU A 21 15.82 -9.38 -7.68
C GLU A 21 14.31 -9.27 -7.88
N TYR A 22 13.86 -8.54 -8.91
CA TYR A 22 12.45 -8.35 -9.25
C TYR A 22 11.72 -9.68 -9.48
N ALA A 23 12.34 -10.62 -10.20
CA ALA A 23 11.82 -11.95 -10.45
C ALA A 23 11.78 -12.85 -9.20
N SER A 24 12.74 -12.68 -8.29
CA SER A 24 12.87 -13.58 -7.13
C SER A 24 11.87 -13.30 -6.00
N ARG A 25 11.12 -12.18 -6.06
CA ARG A 25 10.35 -11.65 -4.92
C ARG A 25 8.85 -11.60 -5.17
N SER A 26 8.08 -11.89 -4.13
CA SER A 26 6.62 -11.67 -4.06
C SER A 26 6.25 -10.42 -3.26
N THR A 27 7.18 -9.90 -2.46
CA THR A 27 6.97 -8.80 -1.51
C THR A 27 6.87 -7.44 -2.21
N TYR A 28 5.94 -6.59 -1.77
CA TYR A 28 5.80 -5.19 -2.22
C TYR A 28 5.04 -4.38 -1.15
N TRP A 29 5.06 -3.05 -1.23
CA TRP A 29 4.46 -2.17 -0.22
C TRP A 29 2.92 -2.16 -0.33
N TYR A 30 2.25 -3.19 0.19
CA TYR A 30 0.81 -3.32 0.06
C TYR A 30 0.03 -2.26 0.85
N VAL A 31 -0.87 -1.55 0.16
CA VAL A 31 -1.89 -0.67 0.75
C VAL A 31 -3.30 -1.18 0.36
N PRO A 32 -4.24 -1.34 1.32
CA PRO A 32 -5.60 -1.76 1.02
C PRO A 32 -6.33 -0.84 0.02
N LYS A 33 -6.90 -1.44 -1.04
CA LYS A 33 -7.54 -0.73 -2.16
C LYS A 33 -8.96 -0.28 -1.88
N TYR A 34 -9.12 0.68 -0.97
CA TYR A 34 -10.43 1.31 -0.72
C TYR A 34 -10.51 2.68 -1.37
N ARG A 35 -10.02 3.70 -0.67
CA ARG A 35 -9.93 5.09 -1.13
C ARG A 35 -8.49 5.57 -0.99
N VAL A 36 -8.09 6.48 -1.86
CA VAL A 36 -6.80 7.18 -1.78
C VAL A 36 -6.85 8.10 -0.56
N VAL A 37 -5.78 8.16 0.23
CA VAL A 37 -5.73 9.10 1.36
C VAL A 37 -5.58 10.52 0.83
N ASN A 38 -6.55 11.37 1.18
CA ASN A 38 -6.60 12.81 0.87
C ASN A 38 -7.58 13.49 1.84
N ASP A 39 -7.65 14.81 1.83
CA ASP A 39 -8.44 15.59 2.78
C ASP A 39 -9.94 15.25 2.77
N GLU A 40 -10.52 14.97 1.61
CA GLU A 40 -11.92 14.54 1.52
C GLU A 40 -12.12 13.14 2.13
N ASN A 41 -11.23 12.20 1.81
CA ASN A 41 -11.37 10.81 2.23
C ASN A 41 -11.00 10.57 3.70
N ILE A 42 -10.17 11.41 4.34
CA ILE A 42 -9.95 11.32 5.78
C ILE A 42 -11.23 11.66 6.56
N GLN A 43 -12.08 12.57 6.04
CA GLN A 43 -13.38 12.86 6.64
C GLN A 43 -14.33 11.66 6.48
N VAL A 44 -14.25 10.95 5.36
CA VAL A 44 -14.95 9.67 5.17
C VAL A 44 -14.47 8.63 6.19
N PHE A 45 -13.16 8.51 6.42
CA PHE A 45 -12.61 7.59 7.43
C PHE A 45 -13.09 7.94 8.84
N ARG A 46 -13.10 9.22 9.20
CA ARG A 46 -13.65 9.72 10.46
C ARG A 46 -15.12 9.33 10.65
N ARG A 47 -15.95 9.53 9.62
CA ARG A 47 -17.38 9.14 9.66
C ARG A 47 -17.55 7.63 9.79
N ILE A 48 -16.73 6.84 9.10
CA ILE A 48 -16.74 5.37 9.24
C ILE A 48 -16.37 4.96 10.67
N LEU A 49 -15.30 5.54 11.23
CA LEU A 49 -14.87 5.27 12.61
C LEU A 49 -15.97 5.61 13.62
N ARG A 50 -16.65 6.75 13.44
CA ARG A 50 -17.79 7.14 14.28
C ARG A 50 -18.93 6.11 14.20
N THR A 51 -19.29 5.67 13.00
CA THR A 51 -20.29 4.59 12.83
C THR A 51 -19.87 3.29 13.52
N ILE A 52 -18.59 2.92 13.45
CA ILE A 52 -18.08 1.73 14.16
C ILE A 52 -18.15 1.93 15.67
N PHE A 53 -17.78 3.12 16.16
CA PHE A 53 -17.82 3.47 17.57
C PHE A 53 -19.25 3.44 18.13
N ASP A 54 -20.22 3.98 17.40
CA ASP A 54 -21.61 4.06 17.86
C ASP A 54 -22.33 2.70 17.82
N ASP A 55 -22.11 1.90 16.78
CA ASP A 55 -22.98 0.77 16.45
C ASP A 55 -22.28 -0.63 16.52
N PHE A 56 -20.95 -0.69 16.67
CA PHE A 56 -20.18 -1.93 16.46
C PHE A 56 -19.07 -2.27 17.47
N LEU A 57 -18.84 -1.48 18.54
CA LEU A 57 -17.76 -1.76 19.50
C LEU A 57 -17.85 -3.14 20.15
N ASP A 58 -19.06 -3.60 20.49
CA ASP A 58 -19.28 -4.89 21.14
C ASP A 58 -19.51 -6.05 20.14
N CYS A 59 -19.35 -5.79 18.83
CA CYS A 59 -19.57 -6.79 17.79
C CYS A 59 -18.26 -7.51 17.41
N VAL A 60 -18.29 -8.84 17.41
CA VAL A 60 -17.27 -9.64 16.69
C VAL A 60 -17.39 -9.33 15.19
N PHE A 61 -16.28 -9.05 14.52
CA PHE A 61 -16.28 -8.62 13.11
C PHE A 61 -16.45 -9.77 12.10
N ASP A 62 -17.50 -10.56 12.29
CA ASP A 62 -17.87 -11.68 11.44
C ASP A 62 -18.59 -11.25 10.15
N LEU A 63 -19.08 -12.22 9.36
CA LEU A 63 -19.77 -11.96 8.10
C LEU A 63 -21.10 -11.20 8.29
N GLU A 64 -21.72 -11.31 9.47
CA GLU A 64 -22.96 -10.60 9.79
C GLU A 64 -22.71 -9.15 10.15
N ALA A 65 -21.76 -8.90 11.06
CA ALA A 65 -21.31 -7.56 11.40
C ALA A 65 -20.80 -6.81 10.15
N GLN A 66 -20.05 -7.48 9.27
CA GLN A 66 -19.59 -6.91 8.00
C GLN A 66 -20.75 -6.50 7.07
N ASP A 67 -21.80 -7.32 6.97
CA ASP A 67 -22.96 -7.01 6.12
C ASP A 67 -23.80 -5.87 6.72
N ARG A 68 -23.98 -5.84 8.05
CA ARG A 68 -24.63 -4.75 8.78
C ARG A 68 -23.88 -3.44 8.60
N LEU A 69 -22.56 -3.42 8.85
CA LEU A 69 -21.73 -2.24 8.66
C LEU A 69 -21.85 -1.73 7.23
N ARG A 70 -21.79 -2.62 6.22
CA ARG A 70 -21.99 -2.22 4.83
C ARG A 70 -23.32 -1.49 4.61
N ARG A 71 -24.43 -2.05 5.09
CA ARG A 71 -25.77 -1.44 4.92
C ARG A 71 -25.81 -0.05 5.55
N ARG A 72 -25.29 0.07 6.77
CA ARG A 72 -25.20 1.34 7.50
C ARG A 72 -24.39 2.39 6.73
N LEU A 73 -23.24 2.00 6.18
CA LEU A 73 -22.40 2.90 5.38
C LEU A 73 -23.05 3.30 4.05
N VAL A 74 -23.85 2.43 3.43
CA VAL A 74 -24.64 2.78 2.23
C VAL A 74 -25.77 3.75 2.58
N GLU A 75 -26.49 3.52 3.67
CA GLU A 75 -27.54 4.42 4.17
C GLU A 75 -27.01 5.83 4.47
N GLN A 76 -25.77 5.92 4.95
CA GLN A 76 -25.08 7.19 5.22
C GLN A 76 -24.44 7.85 3.98
N GLY A 77 -24.55 7.23 2.80
CA GLY A 77 -23.94 7.72 1.56
C GLY A 77 -22.42 7.63 1.52
N LEU A 78 -21.80 6.79 2.37
CA LEU A 78 -20.34 6.60 2.44
C LEU A 78 -19.84 5.52 1.47
N LEU A 79 -20.74 4.61 1.07
CA LEU A 79 -20.49 3.55 0.11
C LEU A 79 -21.58 3.52 -0.97
N GLU A 80 -21.16 3.17 -2.18
CA GLU A 80 -22.08 2.90 -3.28
C GLU A 80 -22.84 1.58 -3.08
N PRO A 81 -24.12 1.51 -3.49
CA PRO A 81 -24.87 0.27 -3.50
C PRO A 81 -24.23 -0.78 -4.42
N TYR A 82 -24.22 -2.04 -3.98
CA TYR A 82 -23.73 -3.14 -4.80
C TYR A 82 -24.75 -3.52 -5.90
N ARG A 83 -24.28 -4.11 -7.00
CA ARG A 83 -25.17 -4.67 -8.05
C ARG A 83 -26.17 -5.66 -7.44
N LYS A 84 -27.44 -5.57 -7.86
CA LYS A 84 -28.51 -6.49 -7.45
C LYS A 84 -28.05 -7.94 -7.70
N ARG A 85 -28.19 -8.82 -6.68
CA ARG A 85 -27.85 -10.27 -6.68
C ARG A 85 -26.40 -10.72 -6.42
N ALA A 86 -25.46 -9.86 -6.03
CA ALA A 86 -24.11 -10.33 -5.65
C ALA A 86 -24.14 -11.31 -4.45
N ALA A 87 -23.19 -12.25 -4.33
CA ALA A 87 -23.11 -13.13 -3.16
C ALA A 87 -22.68 -12.35 -1.90
N ARG A 88 -23.10 -12.78 -0.70
CA ARG A 88 -22.81 -12.08 0.58
C ARG A 88 -21.31 -11.87 0.81
N ARG A 89 -20.48 -12.83 0.37
CA ARG A 89 -19.00 -12.75 0.45
C ARG A 89 -18.41 -11.64 -0.42
N ASP A 90 -19.00 -11.38 -1.57
CA ASP A 90 -18.59 -10.30 -2.48
C ASP A 90 -19.04 -8.95 -1.94
N ARG A 91 -20.27 -8.89 -1.42
CA ARG A 91 -20.81 -7.66 -0.83
C ARG A 91 -20.04 -7.19 0.41
N THR A 92 -19.43 -8.11 1.15
CA THR A 92 -18.64 -7.81 2.37
C THR A 92 -17.16 -7.55 2.08
N ALA A 93 -16.74 -7.53 0.80
CA ALA A 93 -15.36 -7.21 0.44
C ALA A 93 -14.95 -5.80 0.88
N LEU A 94 -15.79 -4.79 0.64
CA LEU A 94 -15.48 -3.40 1.00
C LEU A 94 -15.31 -3.20 2.51
N PRO A 95 -16.24 -3.63 3.40
CA PRO A 95 -16.02 -3.58 4.85
C PRO A 95 -14.71 -4.21 5.31
N ARG A 96 -14.32 -5.36 4.72
CA ARG A 96 -13.05 -6.02 5.04
C ARG A 96 -11.83 -5.20 4.59
N ILE A 97 -11.89 -4.56 3.43
CA ILE A 97 -10.80 -3.70 2.93
C ILE A 97 -10.70 -2.42 3.77
N ILE A 98 -11.84 -1.80 4.11
CA ILE A 98 -11.91 -0.62 4.99
C ILE A 98 -11.29 -0.93 6.34
N LYS A 99 -11.71 -2.03 6.97
CA LYS A 99 -11.13 -2.49 8.23
C LYS A 99 -9.61 -2.62 8.12
N LYS A 100 -9.11 -3.30 7.09
CA LYS A 100 -7.66 -3.46 6.89
C LYS A 100 -6.93 -2.12 6.74
N LEU A 101 -7.54 -1.13 6.08
CA LEU A 101 -6.96 0.20 5.96
C LEU A 101 -6.88 0.90 7.32
N LEU A 102 -7.97 0.87 8.09
CA LEU A 102 -8.03 1.46 9.42
C LEU A 102 -7.09 0.75 10.42
N GLU A 103 -6.93 -0.57 10.29
CA GLU A 103 -5.92 -1.34 11.04
C GLU A 103 -4.49 -0.99 10.63
N MET A 104 -4.22 -0.83 9.33
CA MET A 104 -2.91 -0.41 8.83
C MET A 104 -2.53 0.99 9.34
N LEU A 105 -3.51 1.90 9.42
CA LEU A 105 -3.37 3.23 10.02
C LEU A 105 -3.38 3.21 11.56
N GLY A 106 -3.49 2.05 12.19
CA GLY A 106 -3.50 1.93 13.65
C GLY A 106 -4.69 2.59 14.34
N LEU A 107 -5.80 2.86 13.63
CA LEU A 107 -6.98 3.57 14.17
C LEU A 107 -7.93 2.64 14.90
N LEU A 108 -7.95 1.37 14.49
CA LEU A 108 -8.67 0.30 15.18
C LEU A 108 -7.88 -0.99 15.10
N TRP A 109 -8.23 -1.96 15.93
CA TRP A 109 -7.76 -3.33 15.77
C TRP A 109 -8.84 -4.34 16.12
N THR A 110 -8.64 -5.56 15.63
CA THR A 110 -9.47 -6.72 15.96
C THR A 110 -8.58 -7.91 16.27
N ARG A 111 -9.01 -8.78 17.18
CA ARG A 111 -8.47 -10.13 17.32
C ARG A 111 -9.50 -11.14 16.82
N PRO A 112 -9.07 -12.35 16.40
CA PRO A 112 -10.00 -13.44 16.13
C PRO A 112 -10.95 -13.61 17.32
N ASP A 113 -12.25 -13.72 17.02
CA ASP A 113 -13.32 -13.93 18.00
C ASP A 113 -13.44 -12.85 19.07
N GLN A 114 -12.83 -11.68 18.85
CA GLN A 114 -12.95 -10.51 19.71
C GLN A 114 -13.68 -9.37 19.02
N ALA A 115 -14.24 -8.50 19.84
CA ALA A 115 -14.92 -7.31 19.38
C ALA A 115 -13.94 -6.28 18.78
N ILE A 116 -14.48 -5.32 18.05
CA ILE A 116 -13.69 -4.25 17.45
C ILE A 116 -13.24 -3.28 18.55
N VAL A 117 -11.95 -2.95 18.57
CA VAL A 117 -11.41 -1.96 19.50
C VAL A 117 -10.96 -0.74 18.71
N ILE A 118 -11.53 0.42 19.02
CA ILE A 118 -11.01 1.72 18.53
C ILE A 118 -9.82 2.09 19.42
N THR A 119 -8.71 2.46 18.79
CA THR A 119 -7.50 2.91 19.51
C THR A 119 -7.64 4.36 19.94
N ASP A 120 -6.73 4.83 20.79
CA ASP A 120 -6.66 6.25 21.16
C ASP A 120 -6.52 7.15 19.91
N ALA A 121 -5.67 6.78 18.94
CA ALA A 121 -5.57 7.51 17.67
C ALA A 121 -6.87 7.48 16.86
N GLY A 122 -7.63 6.39 16.93
CA GLY A 122 -8.96 6.31 16.32
C GLY A 122 -9.98 7.23 17.00
N LEU A 123 -9.93 7.33 18.33
CA LEU A 123 -10.75 8.28 19.10
C LEU A 123 -10.37 9.72 18.77
N ASP A 124 -9.07 10.02 18.71
CA ASP A 124 -8.55 11.34 18.34
C ASP A 124 -9.06 11.75 16.95
N VAL A 125 -9.04 10.86 15.97
CA VAL A 125 -9.64 11.11 14.64
C VAL A 125 -11.15 11.42 14.74
N ILE A 126 -11.90 10.74 15.62
CA ILE A 126 -13.35 10.95 15.77
C ILE A 126 -13.63 12.35 16.35
N ILE A 127 -12.87 12.78 17.35
CA ILE A 127 -13.13 14.01 18.12
C ILE A 127 -12.44 15.26 17.54
N ALA A 128 -11.31 15.11 16.85
CA ALA A 128 -10.55 16.24 16.32
C ALA A 128 -11.39 17.11 15.38
N GLU A 129 -11.17 18.43 15.42
CA GLU A 129 -11.77 19.33 14.44
C GLU A 129 -11.27 18.99 13.03
N ASP A 130 -9.94 18.86 12.88
CA ASP A 130 -9.24 18.35 11.70
C ASP A 130 -8.48 17.05 12.05
N PRO A 131 -8.83 15.89 11.46
CA PRO A 131 -8.14 14.64 11.73
C PRO A 131 -6.80 14.49 10.98
N ARG A 132 -6.40 15.45 10.13
CA ARG A 132 -5.19 15.38 9.32
C ARG A 132 -3.95 15.03 10.15
N GLU A 133 -3.66 15.80 11.20
CA GLU A 133 -2.45 15.63 12.00
C GLU A 133 -2.33 14.21 12.57
N VAL A 134 -3.44 13.67 13.08
CA VAL A 134 -3.49 12.31 13.63
C VAL A 134 -3.18 11.29 12.53
N ILE A 135 -3.77 11.43 11.35
CA ILE A 135 -3.53 10.54 10.20
C ILE A 135 -2.07 10.61 9.75
N GLU A 136 -1.49 11.81 9.65
CA GLU A 136 -0.10 12.02 9.27
C GLU A 136 0.89 11.36 10.24
N GLN A 137 0.64 11.49 11.55
CA GLN A 137 1.42 10.80 12.57
C GLN A 137 1.29 9.28 12.49
N GLN A 138 0.12 8.75 12.14
CA GLN A 138 -0.06 7.31 11.95
C GLN A 138 0.66 6.80 10.70
N ILE A 139 0.66 7.56 9.59
CA ILE A 139 1.41 7.23 8.37
C ILE A 139 2.91 7.10 8.66
N ALA A 140 3.46 8.01 9.48
CA ALA A 140 4.86 7.97 9.89
C ALA A 140 5.23 6.69 10.67
N LYS A 141 4.27 6.08 11.37
CA LYS A 141 4.44 4.87 12.20
C LYS A 141 4.21 3.58 11.42
N ILE A 142 3.75 3.63 10.17
CA ILE A 142 3.57 2.43 9.35
C ILE A 142 4.93 1.77 9.18
N GLN A 143 4.98 0.47 9.48
CA GLN A 143 6.16 -0.37 9.35
C GLN A 143 5.86 -1.66 8.60
N TYR A 144 6.88 -2.23 7.96
CA TYR A 144 6.88 -3.61 7.51
C TYR A 144 8.00 -4.42 8.21
N PRO A 145 7.74 -5.66 8.65
CA PRO A 145 6.47 -6.38 8.57
C PRO A 145 5.38 -5.72 9.43
N ASN A 146 4.15 -5.69 8.91
CA ASN A 146 2.99 -5.15 9.61
C ASN A 146 2.11 -6.32 10.09
N PRO A 147 1.75 -6.42 11.39
CA PRO A 147 0.96 -7.54 11.90
C PRO A 147 -0.45 -7.64 11.29
N THR A 148 -0.97 -6.54 10.73
CA THR A 148 -2.29 -6.47 10.09
C THR A 148 -2.25 -6.94 8.63
N ILE A 149 -1.05 -7.04 8.04
CA ILE A 149 -0.84 -7.40 6.63
C ILE A 149 -0.24 -8.80 6.58
N LYS A 150 -1.02 -9.76 6.05
CA LYS A 150 -0.63 -11.17 5.93
C LYS A 150 -0.61 -11.62 4.47
N GLY A 151 0.31 -12.50 4.11
CA GLY A 151 0.41 -13.13 2.80
C GLY A 151 1.85 -13.17 2.26
N SER A 152 2.04 -13.83 1.12
CA SER A 152 3.35 -13.95 0.46
C SER A 152 3.98 -12.60 0.07
N TYR A 153 3.17 -11.55 -0.03
CA TYR A 153 3.64 -10.20 -0.35
C TYR A 153 4.13 -9.41 0.87
N ALA A 154 4.07 -10.00 2.07
CA ALA A 154 4.51 -9.39 3.32
C ALA A 154 5.59 -10.21 4.05
N SER A 155 5.97 -11.38 3.53
CA SER A 155 6.82 -12.35 4.24
C SER A 155 8.30 -11.99 4.26
N ASP A 156 8.79 -11.21 3.29
CA ASP A 156 10.23 -11.03 3.12
C ASP A 156 10.76 -9.72 3.71
N PHE A 157 9.89 -8.92 4.34
CA PHE A 157 10.26 -7.70 5.05
C PHE A 157 11.05 -8.01 6.32
N THR A 158 12.15 -7.29 6.53
CA THR A 158 13.06 -7.50 7.68
C THR A 158 13.09 -6.31 8.64
N GLY A 159 12.54 -5.16 8.25
CA GLY A 159 12.45 -3.98 9.10
C GLY A 159 12.51 -2.72 8.26
N LEU A 160 11.35 -2.19 7.89
CA LEU A 160 11.23 -1.04 7.01
C LEU A 160 10.19 -0.05 7.53
N LEU A 161 10.57 1.23 7.62
CA LEU A 161 9.67 2.35 7.83
C LEU A 161 9.43 3.04 6.48
N PRO A 162 8.43 2.60 5.68
CA PRO A 162 8.26 3.02 4.28
C PRO A 162 8.17 4.53 4.08
N HIS A 163 7.51 5.27 4.98
CA HIS A 163 7.45 6.72 4.85
C HIS A 163 8.84 7.35 5.03
N LEU A 164 9.55 7.02 6.12
CA LEU A 164 10.93 7.50 6.36
C LEU A 164 11.88 7.10 5.22
N PHE A 165 11.80 5.86 4.75
CA PHE A 165 12.58 5.39 3.60
C PHE A 165 12.35 6.24 2.35
N LEU A 166 11.09 6.59 2.07
CA LEU A 166 10.75 7.41 0.92
C LEU A 166 11.32 8.83 1.05
N LEU A 167 11.26 9.44 2.25
CA LEU A 167 11.85 10.76 2.50
C LEU A 167 13.37 10.75 2.26
N GLN A 168 14.05 9.74 2.80
CA GLN A 168 15.49 9.57 2.60
C GLN A 168 15.82 9.35 1.14
N LEU A 169 15.06 8.51 0.43
CA LEU A 169 15.29 8.26 -1.00
C LEU A 169 15.06 9.52 -1.83
N LEU A 170 14.02 10.30 -1.54
CA LEU A 170 13.77 11.58 -2.19
C LEU A 170 14.97 12.52 -2.01
N GLN A 171 15.47 12.67 -0.79
CA GLN A 171 16.66 13.48 -0.53
C GLN A 171 17.89 13.02 -1.35
N HIS A 172 18.11 11.71 -1.47
CA HIS A 172 19.19 11.14 -2.29
C HIS A 172 18.97 11.28 -3.80
N SER A 173 17.72 11.47 -4.24
CA SER A 173 17.31 11.48 -5.65
C SER A 173 16.94 12.89 -6.15
N GLY A 174 17.47 13.95 -5.52
CA GLY A 174 17.18 15.33 -5.93
C GLY A 174 15.75 15.79 -5.60
N TYR A 175 15.14 15.22 -4.56
CA TYR A 175 13.79 15.50 -4.06
C TYR A 175 12.64 15.17 -5.02
N TYR A 176 12.85 14.26 -5.97
CA TYR A 176 11.76 13.76 -6.80
C TYR A 176 11.91 12.29 -7.14
N LEU A 177 10.77 11.64 -7.42
CA LEU A 177 10.68 10.32 -8.01
C LEU A 177 9.56 10.32 -9.04
N THR A 178 9.81 9.70 -10.20
CA THR A 178 8.75 9.46 -11.18
C THR A 178 7.85 8.30 -10.74
N VAL A 179 6.68 8.17 -11.37
CA VAL A 179 5.78 7.05 -11.12
C VAL A 179 6.44 5.71 -11.44
N GLN A 180 7.16 5.64 -12.56
CA GLN A 180 7.86 4.43 -12.98
C GLN A 180 9.01 4.08 -12.04
N GLU A 181 9.80 5.05 -11.59
CA GLU A 181 10.85 4.83 -10.57
C GLU A 181 10.27 4.24 -9.28
N TYR A 182 9.12 4.75 -8.84
CA TYR A 182 8.42 4.25 -7.66
C TYR A 182 7.90 2.80 -7.86
N GLU A 183 7.29 2.50 -9.00
CA GLU A 183 6.73 1.18 -9.30
C GLU A 183 7.79 0.09 -9.53
N LEU A 184 8.93 0.45 -10.13
CA LEU A 184 10.02 -0.48 -10.40
C LEU A 184 10.92 -0.66 -9.18
N PHE A 185 11.37 0.42 -8.55
CA PHE A 185 12.49 0.36 -7.61
C PHE A 185 12.05 0.46 -6.15
N VAL A 186 11.20 1.42 -5.79
CA VAL A 186 10.81 1.63 -4.37
C VAL A 186 10.11 0.41 -3.79
N ASN A 187 9.24 -0.23 -4.58
CA ASN A 187 8.52 -1.45 -4.17
C ASN A 187 9.42 -2.70 -4.00
N LEU A 188 10.73 -2.62 -4.27
CA LEU A 188 11.72 -3.66 -3.94
C LEU A 188 12.35 -3.50 -2.55
N ALA A 189 12.22 -2.34 -1.92
CA ALA A 189 12.75 -2.12 -0.58
C ALA A 189 12.01 -2.97 0.44
N ARG A 190 12.75 -3.69 1.28
CA ARG A 190 12.26 -4.59 2.33
C ARG A 190 12.87 -4.31 3.70
N ASP A 191 13.94 -3.53 3.71
CA ASP A 191 14.72 -3.12 4.86
C ASP A 191 15.14 -1.66 4.71
N GLN A 192 15.33 -0.94 5.82
CA GLN A 192 15.85 0.42 5.77
C GLN A 192 17.23 0.50 5.11
N ALA A 193 18.06 -0.54 5.25
CA ALA A 193 19.39 -0.63 4.64
C ALA A 193 19.37 -0.73 3.11
N ASP A 194 18.20 -0.93 2.49
CA ASP A 194 18.07 -0.97 1.03
C ASP A 194 18.22 0.41 0.36
N LEU A 195 18.30 1.49 1.14
CA LEU A 195 18.27 2.86 0.64
C LEU A 195 19.31 3.12 -0.46
N GLU A 196 20.58 2.81 -0.21
CA GLU A 196 21.66 3.02 -1.17
C GLU A 196 21.46 2.19 -2.45
N ARG A 197 21.03 0.93 -2.28
CA ARG A 197 20.78 0.01 -3.41
C ARG A 197 19.65 0.52 -4.30
N ILE A 198 18.55 0.96 -3.69
CA ILE A 198 17.40 1.51 -4.44
C ILE A 198 17.75 2.86 -5.06
N GLY A 199 18.43 3.75 -4.34
CA GLY A 199 18.91 5.03 -4.88
C GLY A 199 19.83 4.84 -6.09
N ARG A 200 20.70 3.83 -6.06
CA ARG A 200 21.56 3.46 -7.19
C ARG A 200 20.75 3.02 -8.43
N TYR A 201 19.67 2.25 -8.26
CA TYR A 201 18.79 1.90 -9.39
C TYR A 201 18.12 3.13 -9.99
N VAL A 202 17.64 4.05 -9.14
CA VAL A 202 17.04 5.32 -9.59
C VAL A 202 18.06 6.18 -10.35
N ALA A 203 19.28 6.32 -9.82
CA ALA A 203 20.32 7.10 -10.47
C ALA A 203 20.66 6.58 -11.87
N TYR A 204 20.98 5.28 -11.99
CA TYR A 204 21.31 4.70 -13.28
C TYR A 204 20.14 4.65 -14.25
N TRP A 205 18.90 4.52 -13.74
CA TRP A 205 17.70 4.62 -14.55
C TRP A 205 17.59 5.97 -15.27
N ARG A 206 17.95 7.06 -14.60
CA ARG A 206 17.90 8.42 -15.17
C ARG A 206 18.96 8.67 -16.23
N ASP A 207 20.02 7.89 -16.23
CA ASP A 207 21.09 7.96 -17.24
C ASP A 207 20.77 7.14 -18.51
N LEU A 208 19.71 6.33 -18.49
CA LEU A 208 19.26 5.56 -19.66
C LEU A 208 18.52 6.43 -20.68
N SER A 209 18.59 6.05 -21.95
CA SER A 209 17.71 6.59 -22.99
C SER A 209 16.25 6.13 -22.79
N ALA A 210 15.31 6.79 -23.48
CA ALA A 210 13.90 6.39 -23.42
C ALA A 210 13.67 4.96 -23.92
N GLU A 211 14.37 4.55 -24.98
CA GLU A 211 14.31 3.21 -25.56
C GLU A 211 14.86 2.16 -24.58
N GLU A 212 15.93 2.48 -23.88
CA GLU A 212 16.54 1.61 -22.87
C GLU A 212 15.66 1.46 -21.63
N GLN A 213 15.03 2.55 -21.18
CA GLN A 213 14.02 2.53 -20.12
C GLN A 213 12.81 1.67 -20.51
N MET A 214 12.32 1.83 -21.75
CA MET A 214 11.22 1.01 -22.27
C MET A 214 11.56 -0.47 -22.24
N LEU A 215 12.76 -0.86 -22.69
CA LEU A 215 13.19 -2.27 -22.66
C LEU A 215 13.18 -2.83 -21.24
N VAL A 216 13.69 -2.08 -20.24
CA VAL A 216 13.67 -2.55 -18.84
C VAL A 216 12.24 -2.69 -18.31
N VAL A 217 11.32 -1.79 -18.69
CA VAL A 217 9.90 -1.87 -18.34
C VAL A 217 9.23 -3.06 -18.99
N GLU A 218 9.51 -3.33 -20.26
CA GLU A 218 9.00 -4.51 -20.98
C GLU A 218 9.44 -5.80 -20.28
N LEU A 219 10.74 -5.93 -20.01
CA LEU A 219 11.29 -7.10 -19.30
C LEU A 219 10.69 -7.24 -17.90
N ALA A 220 10.55 -6.15 -17.14
CA ALA A 220 9.89 -6.19 -15.83
C ALA A 220 8.38 -6.51 -15.94
N GLY A 221 7.76 -6.12 -17.04
CA GLY A 221 6.38 -6.36 -17.39
C GLY A 221 6.07 -7.83 -17.64
N GLU A 222 7.05 -8.62 -18.09
CA GLU A 222 6.93 -10.07 -18.35
C GLU A 222 7.16 -10.92 -17.10
N ILE A 223 7.79 -10.37 -16.07
CA ILE A 223 8.13 -11.13 -14.85
C ILE A 223 6.85 -11.53 -14.09
N PRO A 224 6.59 -12.84 -13.90
CA PRO A 224 5.44 -13.30 -13.13
C PRO A 224 5.62 -12.99 -11.65
N MET A 225 4.51 -12.76 -10.96
CA MET A 225 4.54 -12.61 -9.50
C MET A 225 4.81 -13.97 -8.85
N ARG A 226 5.88 -14.09 -8.09
CA ARG A 226 6.23 -15.34 -7.41
C ARG A 226 5.07 -15.80 -6.51
N GLY A 227 4.58 -17.02 -6.74
CA GLY A 227 3.43 -17.60 -6.04
C GLY A 227 2.05 -17.20 -6.57
N ASP A 228 1.98 -16.39 -7.64
CA ASP A 228 0.76 -16.05 -8.38
C ASP A 228 1.10 -15.74 -9.85
N GLU A 229 1.37 -16.79 -10.62
CA GLU A 229 1.80 -16.69 -12.03
C GLU A 229 0.71 -16.13 -12.96
N SER A 230 -0.53 -16.01 -12.48
CA SER A 230 -1.63 -15.41 -13.24
C SER A 230 -1.47 -13.91 -13.47
N ARG A 231 -0.50 -13.28 -12.79
CA ARG A 231 -0.26 -11.84 -12.83
C ARG A 231 1.23 -11.55 -12.86
N THR A 232 1.59 -10.47 -13.54
CA THR A 232 2.96 -9.96 -13.53
C THR A 232 3.18 -9.13 -12.27
N ARG A 233 4.42 -9.13 -11.77
CA ARG A 233 4.78 -8.34 -10.57
C ARG A 233 4.55 -6.86 -10.81
N TYR A 234 4.99 -6.36 -11.96
CA TYR A 234 4.77 -4.97 -12.39
C TYR A 234 3.28 -4.63 -12.45
N GLY A 235 2.46 -5.45 -13.11
CA GLY A 235 1.02 -5.24 -13.21
C GLY A 235 0.31 -5.25 -11.85
N ARG A 236 0.81 -6.04 -10.89
CA ARG A 236 0.28 -6.05 -9.52
C ARG A 236 0.63 -4.77 -8.77
N ILE A 237 1.88 -4.29 -8.85
CA ILE A 237 2.33 -3.05 -8.20
C ILE A 237 1.61 -1.84 -8.81
N ASN A 238 1.58 -1.73 -10.14
CA ASN A 238 0.91 -0.65 -10.86
C ASN A 238 -0.56 -0.48 -10.43
N ARG A 239 -1.33 -1.58 -10.32
CA ARG A 239 -2.71 -1.55 -9.82
C ARG A 239 -2.86 -1.15 -8.35
N ASN A 240 -1.78 -1.09 -7.57
CA ASN A 240 -1.77 -0.62 -6.17
C ASN A 240 -1.14 0.78 -6.04
N SER A 241 -0.42 1.28 -7.04
CA SER A 241 0.47 2.43 -6.89
C SER A 241 -0.25 3.72 -6.55
N SER A 242 -1.49 3.92 -7.05
CA SER A 242 -2.29 5.10 -6.70
C SER A 242 -2.61 5.17 -5.21
N TYR A 243 -2.94 4.04 -4.58
CA TYR A 243 -3.21 3.98 -3.14
C TYR A 243 -1.93 4.16 -2.32
N GLN A 244 -0.82 3.55 -2.77
CA GLN A 244 0.49 3.69 -2.14
C GLN A 244 0.95 5.16 -2.14
N ARG A 245 0.94 5.80 -3.31
CA ARG A 245 1.36 7.19 -3.47
C ARG A 245 0.43 8.13 -2.71
N GLY A 246 -0.88 7.92 -2.79
CA GLY A 246 -1.83 8.70 -2.00
C GLY A 246 -1.58 8.61 -0.51
N LEU A 247 -1.25 7.43 0.01
CA LEU A 247 -0.92 7.26 1.42
C LEU A 247 0.40 7.97 1.79
N TYR A 248 1.48 7.70 1.06
CA TYR A 248 2.82 8.18 1.46
C TYR A 248 3.13 9.62 1.06
N ALA A 249 2.39 10.20 0.12
CA ALA A 249 2.46 11.62 -0.25
C ALA A 249 1.37 12.46 0.43
N TYR A 250 0.53 11.87 1.28
CA TYR A 250 -0.47 12.62 2.05
C TYR A 250 0.12 13.59 3.08
N PRO A 251 1.18 13.23 3.84
CA PRO A 251 1.68 14.12 4.88
C PRO A 251 2.24 15.44 4.36
N HIS A 252 1.91 16.56 5.03
CA HIS A 252 2.27 17.92 4.61
C HIS A 252 3.49 18.50 5.34
N TYR A 253 4.12 17.75 6.23
CA TYR A 253 5.26 18.23 7.03
C TYR A 253 6.61 18.25 6.29
N LEU A 254 6.58 18.36 4.96
CA LEU A 254 7.75 18.49 4.08
C LEU A 254 7.67 19.77 3.25
#